data_AF-A0A8S1IZF8-F1
#
_entry.id   AF-A0A8S1IZF8-F1
#
_cell.length_a   1.000
_cell.length_b   1.000
_cell.length_c   1.000
_cell.angle_alpha   90.00
_cell.angle_beta   90.00
_cell.angle_gamma   90.00
#
_symmetry.space_group_name_H-M   'P 1'
#
loop_
_entity.id
_entity.type
_entity.pdbx_description
1 polymer ?
#
loop_
_entity_poly.entity_id
_entity_poly.type
_entity_poly.pdbx_seq_one_letter_code
_entity_poly.pdbx_strand_id
1 'polypeptide(L)'
;MHRRVGSWGLTTGFVETPRKGEDSVSGLKISASWTGFSQISCIAQMIFGILLFATSTWYLSVTGRTSGQIIGGTSLVLGAAGLLGTAHQKPQFQTLFIVGMGFMALLTFEFVGQIGRDMEVHCNFAESYIRLAHLEETVVAMNKDHIVDRLFYRLNELDDMMDMVSEGTVHVTELRSAQEGLKKQDKDYLESKIDSLHKHAENMLEHIYRKAKEMEEEHKGDTEVFESQKEARAVLEGHLNNIQKVLENVPDNGLSHGEMTYELYEMLYNALKGGHPDSEAMEAEEAHLPYVKASFERSERDRYHEFDMTNKGEELDKIYKEKEQARKAFELKMAGWNDGSNIKDKKSFDHSLMSSLSALPAHCLSETSHYASMKWGGWALMLSQVMAAYVAATNLVVNPKRD
;
A
#
# COMPACT_ATOMS: atom_id res chain seq x y z
N MET A 1 -35.01 -17.12 -20.08
CA MET A 1 -34.92 -16.03 -19.07
C MET A 1 -33.55 -15.39 -19.20
N HIS A 2 -33.42 -14.33 -20.02
CA HIS A 2 -32.17 -13.60 -20.21
C HIS A 2 -32.15 -12.37 -19.30
N ARG A 3 -31.22 -12.32 -18.35
CA ARG A 3 -30.93 -11.13 -17.52
C ARG A 3 -30.10 -10.14 -18.34
N ARG A 4 -30.60 -8.90 -18.42
CA ARG A 4 -29.90 -7.73 -18.96
C ARG A 4 -28.73 -7.37 -18.05
N VAL A 5 -27.54 -7.24 -18.63
CA VAL A 5 -26.39 -6.59 -18.01
C VAL A 5 -26.50 -5.09 -18.30
N GLY A 6 -26.41 -4.27 -17.25
CA GLY A 6 -26.50 -2.82 -17.32
C GLY A 6 -25.31 -2.19 -18.03
N SER A 7 -25.61 -1.43 -19.06
CA SER A 7 -24.67 -0.54 -19.76
C SER A 7 -24.37 0.67 -18.88
N TRP A 8 -23.10 0.85 -18.51
CA TRP A 8 -22.61 2.08 -17.90
C TRP A 8 -22.65 3.20 -18.94
N GLY A 9 -23.49 4.20 -18.70
CA GLY A 9 -23.58 5.39 -19.53
C GLY A 9 -22.36 6.28 -19.33
N LEU A 10 -21.40 6.21 -20.24
CA LEU A 10 -20.46 7.30 -20.48
C LEU A 10 -21.24 8.45 -21.12
N THR A 11 -21.48 9.50 -20.35
CA THR A 11 -21.97 10.80 -20.83
C THR A 11 -20.93 11.40 -21.76
N THR A 12 -20.97 11.03 -23.04
CA THR A 12 -20.35 11.81 -24.11
C THR A 12 -21.08 13.14 -24.18
N GLY A 13 -20.40 14.21 -23.78
CA GLY A 13 -20.84 15.57 -24.08
C GLY A 13 -21.10 15.68 -25.58
N PHE A 14 -22.35 15.95 -25.93
CA PHE A 14 -22.80 16.24 -27.27
C PHE A 14 -22.01 17.46 -27.77
N VAL A 15 -21.05 17.24 -28.66
CA VAL A 15 -20.48 18.32 -29.48
C VAL A 15 -21.57 18.68 -30.49
N GLU A 16 -22.27 19.78 -30.24
CA GLU A 16 -23.21 20.37 -31.19
C GLU A 16 -22.50 20.57 -32.54
N THR A 17 -23.01 19.93 -33.58
CA THR A 17 -22.58 20.16 -34.95
C THR A 17 -22.87 21.62 -35.34
N PRO A 18 -21.87 22.42 -35.75
CA PRO A 18 -22.09 23.82 -36.08
C PRO A 18 -22.97 23.97 -37.33
N ARG A 19 -23.85 24.99 -37.28
CA ARG A 19 -24.78 25.39 -38.35
C ARG A 19 -24.01 25.68 -39.66
N LYS A 20 -24.35 24.94 -40.71
CA LYS A 20 -23.91 25.19 -42.10
C LYS A 20 -24.39 26.58 -42.56
N GLY A 21 -23.51 27.58 -42.59
CA GLY A 21 -23.86 28.86 -43.22
C GLY A 21 -22.78 29.93 -43.16
N GLU A 22 -22.33 30.31 -41.96
CA GLU A 22 -21.43 31.48 -41.77
C GLU A 22 -20.02 31.13 -41.27
N ASP A 23 -19.77 29.87 -40.87
CA ASP A 23 -18.50 29.44 -40.26
C ASP A 23 -17.47 28.86 -41.25
N SER A 24 -17.71 28.92 -42.56
CA SER A 24 -16.81 28.25 -43.53
C SER A 24 -15.43 28.89 -43.61
N VAL A 25 -15.33 30.21 -43.43
CA VAL A 25 -14.05 30.95 -43.52
C VAL A 25 -13.23 30.81 -42.23
N SER A 26 -13.90 30.77 -41.06
CA SER A 26 -13.25 30.53 -39.76
C SER A 26 -12.78 29.09 -39.64
N GLY A 27 -13.59 28.11 -40.06
CA GLY A 27 -13.23 26.69 -40.10
C GLY A 27 -12.02 26.39 -41.00
N LEU A 28 -11.93 27.03 -42.18
CA LEU A 28 -10.77 26.89 -43.08
C LEU A 28 -9.48 27.42 -42.45
N LYS A 29 -9.52 28.58 -41.78
CA LYS A 29 -8.33 29.12 -41.07
C LYS A 29 -7.88 28.23 -39.92
N ILE A 30 -8.82 27.65 -39.18
CA ILE A 30 -8.54 26.71 -38.09
C ILE A 30 -7.95 25.40 -38.65
N SER A 31 -8.50 24.85 -39.72
CA SER A 31 -7.95 23.63 -40.35
C SER A 31 -6.51 23.80 -40.87
N ALA A 32 -6.21 24.96 -41.45
CA ALA A 32 -4.90 25.28 -41.99
C ALA A 32 -3.85 25.45 -40.87
N SER A 33 -4.23 26.06 -39.75
CA SER A 33 -3.32 26.21 -38.60
C SER A 33 -2.96 24.84 -37.98
N TRP A 34 -3.92 23.94 -37.80
CA TRP A 34 -3.66 22.58 -37.30
C TRP A 34 -2.76 21.75 -38.22
N THR A 35 -2.90 21.91 -39.53
CA THR A 35 -2.00 21.27 -40.50
C THR A 35 -0.56 21.77 -40.35
N GLY A 36 -0.38 23.09 -40.19
CA GLY A 36 0.94 23.69 -39.93
C GLY A 36 1.56 23.20 -38.63
N PHE A 37 0.78 23.16 -37.53
CA PHE A 37 1.25 22.61 -36.25
C PHE A 37 1.64 21.13 -36.36
N SER A 38 0.89 20.33 -37.13
CA SER A 38 1.20 18.93 -37.35
C SER A 38 2.48 18.73 -38.17
N GLN A 39 2.79 19.62 -39.12
CA GLN A 39 4.04 19.57 -39.88
C GLN A 39 5.24 19.94 -39.01
N ILE A 40 5.10 21.00 -38.21
CA ILE A 40 6.15 21.43 -37.28
C ILE A 40 6.45 20.32 -36.27
N SER A 41 5.43 19.65 -35.72
CA SER A 41 5.64 18.56 -34.78
C SER A 41 6.32 17.34 -35.42
N CYS A 42 6.01 17.01 -36.68
CA CYS A 42 6.70 15.96 -37.43
C CYS A 42 8.18 16.30 -37.67
N ILE A 43 8.48 17.55 -38.05
CA ILE A 43 9.87 18.02 -38.26
C ILE A 43 10.64 17.98 -36.95
N ALA A 44 10.05 18.48 -35.86
CA ALA A 44 10.66 18.42 -34.53
C ALA A 44 10.99 16.98 -34.13
N GLN A 45 10.06 16.04 -34.38
CA GLN A 45 10.27 14.63 -34.10
C GLN A 45 11.44 14.03 -34.90
N MET A 46 11.58 14.39 -36.18
CA MET A 46 12.72 13.97 -36.99
C MET A 46 14.04 14.53 -36.44
N ILE A 47 14.08 15.80 -36.05
CA ILE A 47 15.27 16.44 -35.48
C ILE A 47 15.66 15.74 -34.18
N PHE A 48 14.73 15.52 -33.26
CA PHE A 48 15.03 14.81 -32.01
C PHE A 48 15.43 13.35 -32.26
N GLY A 49 14.83 12.68 -33.24
CA GLY A 49 15.23 11.33 -33.66
C GLY A 49 16.68 11.27 -34.16
N ILE A 50 17.09 12.23 -34.99
CA ILE A 50 18.48 12.34 -35.49
C ILE A 50 19.45 12.65 -34.35
N LEU A 51 19.10 13.58 -33.46
CA LEU A 51 19.94 13.91 -32.30
C LEU A 51 20.11 12.70 -31.38
N LEU A 52 19.04 11.94 -31.13
CA LEU A 52 19.13 10.71 -30.33
C LEU A 52 19.98 9.64 -31.03
N PHE A 53 19.82 9.47 -32.35
CA PHE A 53 20.60 8.52 -33.13
C PHE A 53 22.11 8.86 -33.11
N ALA A 54 22.44 10.14 -33.28
CA ALA A 54 23.81 10.62 -33.23
C ALA A 54 24.39 10.47 -31.82
N THR A 55 23.70 10.96 -30.79
CA THR A 55 24.21 10.90 -29.40
C THR A 55 24.36 9.46 -28.90
N SER A 56 23.42 8.56 -29.23
CA SER A 56 23.53 7.14 -28.86
C SER A 56 24.71 6.43 -29.51
N THR A 57 25.07 6.81 -30.75
CA THR A 57 26.22 6.23 -31.45
C THR A 57 27.56 6.62 -30.81
N TRP A 58 27.66 7.83 -30.28
CA TRP A 58 28.91 8.38 -29.76
C TRP A 58 29.12 8.10 -28.27
N TYR A 59 28.06 8.09 -27.47
CA TYR A 59 28.19 8.13 -26.00
C TYR A 59 27.71 6.88 -25.27
N LEU A 60 26.91 6.00 -25.89
CA LEU A 60 26.37 4.83 -25.18
C LEU A 60 27.21 3.56 -25.40
N SER A 61 27.18 2.70 -24.37
CA SER A 61 27.64 1.31 -24.41
C SER A 61 26.86 0.50 -25.45
N VAL A 62 27.33 -0.70 -25.80
CA VAL A 62 26.78 -1.51 -26.91
C VAL A 62 25.25 -1.66 -26.84
N THR A 63 24.70 -1.99 -25.68
CA THR A 63 23.26 -2.18 -25.49
C THR A 63 22.49 -0.87 -25.63
N GLY A 64 22.89 0.19 -24.93
CA GLY A 64 22.25 1.52 -25.01
C GLY A 64 22.38 2.16 -26.40
N ARG A 65 23.45 1.85 -27.12
CA ARG A 65 23.66 2.30 -28.50
C ARG A 65 22.60 1.71 -29.43
N THR A 66 22.39 0.40 -29.37
CA THR A 66 21.41 -0.27 -30.26
C THR A 66 19.98 0.21 -30.02
N SER A 67 19.56 0.33 -28.76
CA SER A 67 18.22 0.83 -28.43
C SER A 67 18.04 2.30 -28.85
N GLY A 68 19.02 3.16 -28.58
CA GLY A 68 18.99 4.56 -29.01
C GLY A 68 18.96 4.73 -30.53
N GLN A 69 19.70 3.89 -31.28
CA GLN A 69 19.68 3.88 -32.73
C GLN A 69 18.34 3.40 -33.31
N ILE A 70 17.75 2.35 -32.73
CA ILE A 70 16.43 1.87 -33.13
C ILE A 70 15.40 2.98 -32.90
N ILE A 71 15.37 3.58 -31.70
CA ILE A 71 14.40 4.63 -31.36
C ILE A 71 14.56 5.89 -32.21
N GLY A 72 15.81 6.33 -32.41
CA GLY A 72 16.11 7.48 -33.25
C GLY A 72 15.75 7.24 -34.72
N GLY A 73 16.09 6.06 -35.25
CA GLY A 73 15.80 5.66 -36.62
C GLY A 73 14.30 5.51 -36.89
N THR A 74 13.56 4.84 -36.01
CA THR A 74 12.10 4.70 -36.16
C THR A 74 11.39 6.03 -36.00
N SER A 75 11.85 6.91 -35.09
CA SER A 75 11.31 8.27 -34.95
C SER A 75 11.48 9.10 -36.23
N LEU A 76 12.60 8.94 -36.93
CA LEU A 76 12.83 9.60 -38.21
C LEU A 76 11.86 9.07 -39.29
N VAL A 77 11.72 7.75 -39.40
CA VAL A 77 10.81 7.11 -40.37
C VAL A 77 9.35 7.52 -40.11
N LEU A 78 8.91 7.50 -38.85
CA LEU A 78 7.56 7.90 -38.47
C LEU A 78 7.33 9.40 -38.69
N GLY A 79 8.29 10.26 -38.33
CA GLY A 79 8.21 11.69 -38.60
C GLY A 79 8.07 12.00 -40.11
N ALA A 80 8.84 11.30 -40.95
CA ALA A 80 8.72 11.41 -42.40
C ALA A 80 7.36 10.91 -42.91
N ALA A 81 6.84 9.80 -42.38
CA ALA A 81 5.52 9.27 -42.72
C ALA A 81 4.39 10.24 -42.31
N GLY A 82 4.50 10.87 -41.14
CA GLY A 82 3.55 11.89 -40.66
C GLY A 82 3.58 13.16 -41.52
N LEU A 83 4.77 13.60 -41.94
CA LEU A 83 4.93 14.73 -42.85
C LEU A 83 4.31 14.45 -44.22
N LEU A 84 4.55 13.27 -44.79
CA LEU A 84 3.91 12.85 -46.05
C LEU A 84 2.40 12.68 -45.91
N GLY A 85 1.93 12.16 -44.77
CA GLY A 85 0.51 11.99 -44.48
C GLY A 85 -0.24 13.31 -44.38
N THR A 86 0.37 14.32 -43.74
CA THR A 86 -0.18 15.67 -43.64
C THR A 86 -0.12 16.43 -44.96
N ALA A 87 0.98 16.34 -45.71
CA ALA A 87 1.13 17.00 -47.00
C ALA A 87 0.17 16.45 -48.07
N HIS A 88 -0.02 15.13 -48.12
CA HIS A 88 -0.88 14.47 -49.10
C HIS A 88 -2.30 14.19 -48.60
N GLN A 89 -2.64 14.62 -47.37
CA GLN A 89 -3.94 14.40 -46.74
C GLN A 89 -4.41 12.93 -46.80
N LYS A 90 -3.49 11.99 -46.57
CA LYS A 90 -3.78 10.55 -46.59
C LYS A 90 -4.02 10.05 -45.16
N PRO A 91 -5.25 9.65 -44.79
CA PRO A 91 -5.58 9.27 -43.42
C PRO A 91 -4.80 8.05 -42.94
N GLN A 92 -4.49 7.09 -43.83
CA GLN A 92 -3.71 5.89 -43.52
C GLN A 92 -2.33 6.22 -42.94
N PHE A 93 -1.64 7.21 -43.50
CA PHE A 93 -0.32 7.64 -43.00
C PHE A 93 -0.43 8.38 -41.67
N GLN A 94 -1.51 9.14 -41.45
CA GLN A 94 -1.76 9.81 -40.17
C GLN A 94 -2.12 8.82 -39.06
N THR A 95 -2.92 7.80 -39.34
CA THR A 95 -3.20 6.72 -38.38
C THR A 95 -1.95 5.92 -38.05
N LEU A 96 -1.13 5.57 -39.05
CA LEU A 96 0.16 4.90 -38.83
C LEU A 96 1.08 5.76 -37.97
N PHE A 97 1.13 7.07 -38.22
CA PHE A 97 1.90 8.01 -37.41
C PHE A 97 1.40 8.03 -35.95
N ILE A 98 0.11 8.19 -35.70
CA ILE A 98 -0.44 8.24 -34.33
C ILE A 98 -0.14 6.95 -33.56
N VAL A 99 -0.41 5.78 -34.17
CA VAL A 99 -0.14 4.47 -33.54
C VAL A 99 1.36 4.28 -33.32
N GLY A 100 2.18 4.65 -34.31
CA GLY A 100 3.63 4.60 -34.22
C GLY A 100 4.17 5.47 -33.10
N MET A 101 3.65 6.69 -32.94
CA MET A 101 4.08 7.62 -31.88
C MET A 101 3.69 7.13 -30.49
N GLY A 102 2.53 6.48 -30.34
CA GLY A 102 2.16 5.81 -29.09
C GLY A 102 3.11 4.67 -28.73
N PHE A 103 3.46 3.81 -29.69
CA PHE A 103 4.44 2.75 -29.47
C PHE A 103 5.85 3.30 -29.19
N MET A 104 6.26 4.35 -29.90
CA MET A 104 7.55 5.00 -29.69
C MET A 104 7.67 5.67 -28.32
N ALA A 105 6.59 6.24 -27.79
CA ALA A 105 6.58 6.81 -26.45
C ALA A 105 6.86 5.74 -25.39
N LEU A 106 6.30 4.54 -25.54
CA LEU A 106 6.57 3.41 -24.64
C LEU A 106 8.03 2.97 -24.72
N LEU A 107 8.58 2.80 -25.92
CA LEU A 107 9.99 2.45 -26.10
C LEU A 107 10.93 3.53 -25.57
N THR A 108 10.59 4.80 -25.75
CA THR A 108 11.39 5.93 -25.25
C THR A 108 11.38 5.96 -23.72
N PHE A 109 10.24 5.68 -23.10
CA PHE A 109 10.12 5.56 -21.64
C PHE A 109 10.98 4.41 -21.09
N GLU A 110 10.91 3.24 -21.72
CA GLU A 110 11.73 2.08 -21.34
C GLU A 110 13.24 2.39 -21.47
N PHE A 111 13.63 3.04 -22.57
CA PHE A 111 15.01 3.47 -22.81
C PHE A 111 15.53 4.43 -21.75
N VAL A 112 14.73 5.45 -21.37
CA VAL A 112 15.09 6.38 -20.28
C VAL A 112 15.25 5.64 -18.95
N GLY A 113 14.38 4.68 -18.65
CA GLY A 113 14.47 3.84 -17.46
C GLY A 113 15.66 2.88 -17.48
N GLN A 114 16.03 2.36 -18.65
CA GLN A 114 17.18 1.48 -18.82
C GLN A 114 18.50 2.23 -18.65
N ILE A 115 18.67 3.39 -19.30
CA ILE A 115 19.90 4.19 -19.17
C ILE A 115 20.15 4.55 -17.70
N GLY A 116 19.09 4.88 -16.95
CA GLY A 116 19.24 5.21 -15.53
C GLY A 116 19.68 4.04 -14.66
N ARG A 117 19.10 2.86 -14.89
CA ARG A 117 19.48 1.65 -14.15
C ARG A 117 20.87 1.18 -14.54
N ASP A 118 21.18 1.13 -15.83
CA ASP A 118 22.47 0.62 -16.31
C ASP A 118 23.62 1.50 -15.82
N MET A 119 23.47 2.83 -15.80
CA MET A 119 24.52 3.72 -15.27
C MET A 119 24.74 3.53 -13.77
N GLU A 120 23.66 3.58 -12.98
CA GLU A 120 23.74 3.45 -11.53
C GLU A 120 24.33 2.09 -11.14
N VAL A 121 23.87 1.02 -11.79
CA VAL A 121 24.35 -0.34 -11.54
C VAL A 121 25.81 -0.48 -11.96
N HIS A 122 26.21 -0.09 -13.17
CA HIS A 122 27.58 -0.27 -13.63
C HIS A 122 28.59 0.58 -12.86
N CYS A 123 28.26 1.84 -12.54
CA CYS A 123 29.16 2.67 -11.76
C CYS A 123 29.21 2.26 -10.29
N ASN A 124 28.08 1.84 -9.69
CA ASN A 124 28.09 1.31 -8.32
C ASN A 124 28.84 -0.02 -8.23
N PHE A 125 28.73 -0.90 -9.24
CA PHE A 125 29.51 -2.14 -9.29
C PHE A 125 31.00 -1.87 -9.50
N ALA A 126 31.37 -0.93 -10.38
CA ALA A 126 32.76 -0.55 -10.59
C ALA A 126 33.38 0.07 -9.33
N GLU A 127 32.63 0.94 -8.64
CA GLU A 127 33.04 1.52 -7.36
C GLU A 127 33.17 0.44 -6.28
N SER A 128 32.18 -0.44 -6.14
CA SER A 128 32.20 -1.54 -5.17
C SER A 128 33.35 -2.50 -5.43
N TYR A 129 33.65 -2.80 -6.70
CA TYR A 129 34.77 -3.63 -7.09
C TYR A 129 36.11 -3.01 -6.70
N ILE A 130 36.31 -1.72 -6.96
CA ILE A 130 37.55 -1.01 -6.58
C ILE A 130 37.68 -0.94 -5.06
N ARG A 131 36.58 -0.65 -4.34
CA ARG A 131 36.56 -0.67 -2.87
C ARG A 131 36.91 -2.05 -2.32
N LEU A 132 36.38 -3.11 -2.92
CA LEU A 132 36.65 -4.49 -2.50
C LEU A 132 38.10 -4.88 -2.78
N ALA A 133 38.62 -4.57 -3.98
CA ALA A 133 40.01 -4.84 -4.34
C ALA A 133 40.99 -4.08 -3.42
N HIS A 134 40.69 -2.83 -3.09
CA HIS A 134 41.50 -2.05 -2.16
C HIS A 134 41.42 -2.58 -0.72
N LEU A 135 40.24 -3.04 -0.30
CA LEU A 135 40.06 -3.68 1.01
C LEU A 135 40.81 -5.01 1.08
N GLU A 136 40.79 -5.81 0.01
CA GLU A 136 41.57 -7.05 -0.11
C GLU A 136 43.07 -6.76 -0.01
N GLU A 137 43.59 -5.80 -0.76
CA GLU A 137 44.99 -5.40 -0.72
C GLU A 137 45.41 -4.91 0.69
N THR A 138 44.54 -4.13 1.33
CA THR A 138 44.79 -3.62 2.70
C THR A 138 44.74 -4.75 3.73
N VAL A 139 43.80 -5.69 3.60
CA VAL A 139 43.66 -6.86 4.48
C VAL A 139 44.84 -7.82 4.30
N VAL A 140 45.34 -8.00 3.08
CA VAL A 140 46.55 -8.80 2.80
C VAL A 140 47.80 -8.12 3.35
N ALA A 141 47.85 -6.78 3.37
CA ALA A 141 48.96 -6.00 3.93
C ALA A 141 48.96 -5.96 5.47
N MET A 142 47.82 -6.20 6.12
CA MET A 142 47.72 -6.30 7.57
C MET A 142 48.15 -7.70 8.06
N ASN A 143 48.80 -7.77 9.23
CA ASN A 143 49.32 -9.02 9.80
C ASN A 143 48.20 -10.08 9.92
N LYS A 144 48.34 -11.18 9.18
CA LYS A 144 47.30 -12.21 8.97
C LYS A 144 46.77 -12.84 10.26
N ASP A 145 47.60 -12.93 11.29
CA ASP A 145 47.23 -13.56 12.56
C ASP A 145 46.18 -12.75 13.34
N HIS A 146 46.26 -11.42 13.34
CA HIS A 146 45.30 -10.57 14.07
C HIS A 146 43.94 -10.44 13.37
N ILE A 147 43.90 -10.60 12.05
CA ILE A 147 42.64 -10.51 11.29
C ILE A 147 41.84 -11.79 11.41
N VAL A 148 42.51 -12.94 11.35
CA VAL A 148 41.86 -14.26 11.49
C VAL A 148 41.27 -14.40 12.89
N ASP A 149 42.01 -14.04 13.94
CA ASP A 149 41.47 -14.02 15.30
C ASP A 149 40.28 -13.06 15.43
N ARG A 150 40.36 -11.86 14.84
CA ARG A 150 39.24 -10.90 14.85
C ARG A 150 38.01 -11.41 14.10
N LEU A 151 38.18 -12.12 12.98
CA LEU A 151 37.10 -12.75 12.25
C LEU A 151 36.47 -13.91 13.04
N PHE A 152 37.29 -14.77 13.66
CA PHE A 152 36.80 -15.88 14.49
C PHE A 152 36.04 -15.38 15.72
N TYR A 153 36.55 -14.37 16.42
CA TYR A 153 35.82 -13.75 17.54
C TYR A 153 34.50 -13.14 17.09
N ARG A 154 34.48 -12.48 15.92
CA ARG A 154 33.24 -11.91 15.37
C ARG A 154 32.23 -12.95 14.93
N LEU A 155 32.68 -14.06 14.36
CA LEU A 155 31.82 -15.16 13.93
C LEU A 155 31.20 -15.89 15.12
N ASN A 156 32.00 -16.26 16.13
CA ASN A 156 31.47 -16.91 17.33
C ASN A 156 30.51 -16.00 18.11
N GLU A 157 30.81 -14.70 18.22
CA GLU A 157 29.94 -13.76 18.95
C GLU A 157 28.68 -13.38 18.16
N LEU A 158 28.71 -13.48 16.82
CA LEU A 158 27.49 -13.42 15.99
C LEU A 158 26.61 -14.66 16.19
N ASP A 159 27.22 -15.84 16.35
CA ASP A 159 26.52 -17.09 16.64
C ASP A 159 25.82 -16.99 18.01
N ASP A 160 26.55 -16.56 19.05
CA ASP A 160 25.99 -16.35 20.39
C ASP A 160 24.86 -15.31 20.42
N MET A 161 24.99 -14.22 19.63
CA MET A 161 23.91 -13.23 19.51
C MET A 161 22.72 -13.76 18.70
N MET A 162 22.93 -14.64 17.73
CA MET A 162 21.84 -15.27 16.98
C MET A 162 21.07 -16.25 17.85
N ASP A 163 21.74 -17.03 18.69
CA ASP A 163 21.09 -17.92 19.65
C ASP A 163 20.28 -17.14 20.68
N MET A 164 20.83 -16.05 21.24
CA MET A 164 20.10 -15.18 22.17
C MET A 164 18.91 -14.46 21.50
N VAL A 165 19.02 -14.12 20.21
CA VAL A 165 17.89 -13.57 19.43
C VAL A 165 16.86 -14.66 19.14
N SER A 166 17.29 -15.88 18.83
CA SER A 166 16.41 -17.03 18.62
C SER A 166 15.57 -17.30 19.89
N GLU A 167 16.21 -17.40 21.05
CA GLU A 167 15.54 -17.57 22.35
C GLU A 167 14.59 -16.40 22.66
N GLY A 168 15.03 -15.16 22.46
CA GLY A 168 14.16 -13.99 22.63
C GLY A 168 12.95 -14.01 21.68
N THR A 169 13.14 -14.41 20.42
CA THR A 169 12.03 -14.50 19.45
C THR A 169 11.05 -15.59 19.82
N VAL A 170 11.51 -16.75 20.32
CA VAL A 170 10.65 -17.81 20.81
C VAL A 170 9.77 -17.29 21.95
N HIS A 171 10.35 -16.61 22.95
CA HIS A 171 9.58 -16.06 24.06
C HIS A 171 8.58 -14.99 23.64
N VAL A 172 8.92 -14.12 22.67
CA VAL A 172 7.97 -13.16 22.10
C VAL A 172 6.83 -13.88 21.37
N THR A 173 7.12 -14.95 20.61
CA THR A 173 6.07 -15.72 19.93
C THR A 173 5.14 -16.43 20.92
N GLU A 174 5.68 -16.97 22.02
CA GLU A 174 4.90 -17.62 23.06
C GLU A 174 4.00 -16.63 23.80
N LEU A 175 4.51 -15.46 24.18
CA LEU A 175 3.71 -14.39 24.78
C LEU A 175 2.59 -13.95 23.84
N ARG A 176 2.91 -13.72 22.56
CA ARG A 176 1.92 -13.34 21.57
C ARG A 176 0.85 -14.43 21.40
N SER A 177 1.24 -15.70 21.37
CA SER A 177 0.30 -16.82 21.27
C SER A 177 -0.62 -16.90 22.50
N ALA A 178 -0.11 -16.62 23.71
CA ALA A 178 -0.90 -16.57 24.93
C ALA A 178 -1.86 -15.36 24.94
N GLN A 179 -1.43 -14.21 24.43
CA GLN A 179 -2.27 -13.02 24.27
C GLN A 179 -3.38 -13.23 23.24
N GLU A 180 -3.08 -13.84 22.11
CA GLU A 180 -4.07 -14.23 21.09
C GLU A 180 -5.06 -15.27 21.66
N GLY A 181 -4.57 -16.21 22.48
CA GLY A 181 -5.40 -17.16 23.22
C GLY A 181 -6.38 -16.47 24.18
N LEU A 182 -5.90 -15.52 24.98
CA LEU A 182 -6.76 -14.74 25.89
C LEU A 182 -7.78 -13.89 25.12
N LYS A 183 -7.36 -13.23 24.04
CA LYS A 183 -8.24 -12.44 23.18
C LYS A 183 -9.37 -13.29 22.61
N LYS A 184 -9.05 -14.50 22.17
CA LYS A 184 -10.05 -15.47 21.69
C LYS A 184 -10.97 -15.91 22.83
N GLN A 185 -10.43 -16.24 24.00
CA GLN A 185 -11.22 -16.64 25.16
C GLN A 185 -12.19 -15.54 25.61
N ASP A 186 -11.74 -14.29 25.68
CA ASP A 186 -12.59 -13.13 26.00
C ASP A 186 -13.67 -12.94 24.94
N LYS A 187 -13.33 -13.07 23.66
CA LYS A 187 -14.30 -13.00 22.56
C LYS A 187 -15.37 -14.08 22.70
N ASP A 188 -14.96 -15.34 22.84
CA ASP A 188 -15.87 -16.49 22.97
C ASP A 188 -16.75 -16.35 24.24
N TYR A 189 -16.19 -15.82 25.34
CA TYR A 189 -16.91 -15.53 26.57
C TYR A 189 -17.96 -14.42 26.38
N LEU A 190 -17.60 -13.32 25.73
CA LEU A 190 -18.53 -12.23 25.45
C LEU A 190 -19.65 -12.66 24.49
N GLU A 191 -19.33 -13.40 23.42
CA GLU A 191 -20.33 -13.99 22.51
C GLU A 191 -21.30 -14.91 23.27
N SER A 192 -20.78 -15.81 24.11
CA SER A 192 -21.62 -16.69 24.93
C SER A 192 -22.54 -15.91 25.88
N LYS A 193 -22.12 -14.76 26.39
CA LYS A 193 -22.93 -13.93 27.31
C LYS A 193 -23.99 -13.14 26.56
N ILE A 194 -23.69 -12.64 25.38
CA ILE A 194 -24.65 -11.98 24.50
C ILE A 194 -25.72 -12.99 24.06
N ASP A 195 -25.32 -14.19 23.66
CA ASP A 195 -26.24 -15.28 23.30
C ASP A 195 -27.13 -15.68 24.49
N SER A 196 -26.60 -15.69 25.71
CA SER A 196 -27.38 -15.94 26.94
C SER A 196 -28.45 -14.87 27.14
N LEU A 197 -28.09 -13.59 26.99
CA LEU A 197 -29.05 -12.47 27.07
C LEU A 197 -30.11 -12.54 25.96
N HIS A 198 -29.72 -12.90 24.74
CA HIS A 198 -30.64 -13.04 23.61
C HIS A 198 -31.67 -14.14 23.87
N LYS A 199 -31.21 -15.33 24.28
CA LYS A 199 -32.10 -16.44 24.66
C LYS A 199 -33.01 -16.09 25.83
N HIS A 200 -32.50 -15.33 26.81
CA HIS A 200 -33.31 -14.86 27.93
C HIS A 200 -34.41 -13.89 27.45
N ALA A 201 -34.07 -12.96 26.55
CA ALA A 201 -35.03 -12.05 25.94
C ALA A 201 -36.12 -12.78 25.12
N GLU A 202 -35.73 -13.78 24.32
CA GLU A 202 -36.67 -14.64 23.58
C GLU A 202 -37.61 -15.40 24.52
N ASN A 203 -37.06 -16.02 25.57
CA ASN A 203 -37.85 -16.73 26.58
C ASN A 203 -38.82 -15.79 27.32
N MET A 204 -38.38 -14.57 27.63
CA MET A 204 -39.24 -13.54 28.22
C MET A 204 -40.36 -13.11 27.28
N LEU A 205 -40.06 -12.90 26.00
CA LEU A 205 -41.09 -12.60 24.98
C LEU A 205 -42.11 -13.74 24.88
N GLU A 206 -41.65 -14.99 24.79
CA GLU A 206 -42.55 -16.15 24.74
C GLU A 206 -43.43 -16.24 25.99
N HIS A 207 -42.85 -16.01 27.18
CA HIS A 207 -43.59 -15.97 28.43
C HIS A 207 -44.65 -14.85 28.46
N ILE A 208 -44.28 -13.66 27.99
CA ILE A 208 -45.17 -12.49 27.88
C ILE A 208 -46.31 -12.78 26.90
N TYR A 209 -46.02 -13.32 25.72
CA TYR A 209 -47.03 -13.71 24.73
C TYR A 209 -47.98 -14.79 25.26
N ARG A 210 -47.44 -15.80 25.95
CA ARG A 210 -48.25 -16.85 26.59
C ARG A 210 -49.19 -16.27 27.65
N LYS A 211 -48.67 -15.40 28.52
CA LYS A 211 -49.47 -14.75 29.57
C LYS A 211 -50.53 -13.79 28.99
N ALA A 212 -50.21 -13.07 27.92
CA ALA A 212 -51.17 -12.23 27.20
C ALA A 212 -52.33 -13.05 26.64
N LYS A 213 -52.04 -14.22 26.07
CA LYS A 213 -53.04 -15.14 25.55
C LYS A 213 -53.90 -15.77 26.65
N GLU A 214 -53.29 -16.17 27.77
CA GLU A 214 -54.01 -16.68 28.95
C GLU A 214 -55.00 -15.63 29.50
N MET A 215 -54.58 -14.37 29.62
CA MET A 215 -55.45 -13.26 30.05
C MET A 215 -56.62 -13.00 29.08
N GLU A 216 -56.42 -13.22 27.77
CA GLU A 216 -57.49 -13.09 26.76
C GLU A 216 -58.51 -14.25 26.83
N GLU A 217 -58.04 -15.46 27.15
CA GLU A 217 -58.90 -16.65 27.24
C GLU A 217 -59.70 -16.71 28.56
N GLU A 218 -59.14 -16.24 29.68
CA GLU A 218 -59.78 -16.30 31.00
C GLU A 218 -60.95 -15.30 31.17
N HIS A 219 -61.03 -14.25 30.35
CA HIS A 219 -61.91 -13.09 30.62
C HIS A 219 -62.96 -12.77 29.53
N LYS A 220 -63.48 -13.78 28.82
CA LYS A 220 -64.65 -13.61 27.93
C LYS A 220 -65.99 -13.28 28.65
N GLY A 221 -65.99 -12.99 29.95
CA GLY A 221 -67.22 -12.93 30.77
C GLY A 221 -67.46 -11.69 31.63
N ASP A 222 -66.45 -11.02 32.19
CA ASP A 222 -66.66 -10.00 33.24
C ASP A 222 -66.16 -8.59 32.85
N THR A 223 -67.06 -7.61 32.91
CA THR A 223 -66.85 -6.24 32.41
C THR A 223 -66.18 -5.29 33.42
N GLU A 224 -66.13 -5.64 34.71
CA GLU A 224 -65.54 -4.78 35.77
C GLU A 224 -64.02 -4.94 35.94
N VAL A 225 -63.41 -6.03 35.45
CA VAL A 225 -61.95 -6.27 35.52
C VAL A 225 -61.18 -5.51 34.43
N PHE A 226 -61.89 -4.79 33.57
CA PHE A 226 -61.38 -4.24 32.31
C PHE A 226 -60.37 -3.09 32.46
N GLU A 227 -60.49 -2.24 33.50
CA GLU A 227 -59.53 -1.12 33.70
C GLU A 227 -58.19 -1.58 34.27
N SER A 228 -58.20 -2.46 35.29
CA SER A 228 -56.97 -3.03 35.85
C SER A 228 -56.22 -3.89 34.82
N GLN A 229 -56.95 -4.58 33.94
CA GLN A 229 -56.36 -5.32 32.82
C GLN A 229 -55.82 -4.42 31.71
N LYS A 230 -56.44 -3.28 31.43
CA LYS A 230 -55.95 -2.32 30.45
C LYS A 230 -54.61 -1.72 30.90
N GLU A 231 -54.46 -1.46 32.19
CA GLU A 231 -53.19 -1.00 32.78
C GLU A 231 -52.13 -2.11 32.75
N ALA A 232 -52.48 -3.35 33.14
CA ALA A 232 -51.58 -4.49 33.05
C ALA A 232 -51.13 -4.78 31.61
N ARG A 233 -52.04 -4.66 30.64
CA ARG A 233 -51.75 -4.82 29.20
C ARG A 233 -50.88 -3.70 28.66
N ALA A 234 -51.11 -2.44 29.07
CA ALA A 234 -50.26 -1.32 28.69
C ALA A 234 -48.83 -1.47 29.23
N VAL A 235 -48.67 -1.97 30.46
CA VAL A 235 -47.37 -2.32 31.04
C VAL A 235 -46.70 -3.44 30.24
N LEU A 236 -47.46 -4.49 29.88
CA LEU A 236 -46.97 -5.62 29.09
C LEU A 236 -46.53 -5.21 27.68
N GLU A 237 -47.32 -4.38 27.00
CA GLU A 237 -47.02 -3.83 25.67
C GLU A 237 -45.83 -2.84 25.71
N GLY A 238 -45.67 -2.09 26.81
CA GLY A 238 -44.49 -1.28 27.08
C GLY A 238 -43.23 -2.14 27.22
N HIS A 239 -43.31 -3.24 27.97
CA HIS A 239 -42.20 -4.18 28.13
C HIS A 239 -41.85 -4.89 26.83
N LEU A 240 -42.85 -5.32 26.06
CA LEU A 240 -42.65 -5.95 24.75
C LEU A 240 -41.95 -5.01 23.77
N ASN A 241 -42.40 -3.76 23.67
CA ASN A 241 -41.74 -2.76 22.82
C ASN A 241 -40.30 -2.47 23.26
N ASN A 242 -40.01 -2.50 24.56
CA ASN A 242 -38.64 -2.29 25.06
C ASN A 242 -37.74 -3.49 24.74
N ILE A 243 -38.23 -4.71 24.97
CA ILE A 243 -37.49 -5.95 24.67
C ILE A 243 -37.28 -6.11 23.16
N GLN A 244 -38.28 -5.77 22.34
CA GLN A 244 -38.17 -5.84 20.89
C GLN A 244 -37.18 -4.79 20.34
N LYS A 245 -37.19 -3.56 20.87
CA LYS A 245 -36.16 -2.56 20.53
C LYS A 245 -34.75 -2.99 20.96
N VAL A 246 -34.64 -3.69 22.08
CA VAL A 246 -33.40 -4.27 22.59
C VAL A 246 -32.90 -5.35 21.62
N LEU A 247 -33.76 -6.27 21.20
CA LEU A 247 -33.43 -7.33 20.23
C LEU A 247 -33.09 -6.80 18.84
N GLU A 248 -33.80 -5.77 18.36
CA GLU A 248 -33.51 -5.11 17.07
C GLU A 248 -32.14 -4.42 17.04
N ASN A 249 -31.61 -4.04 18.21
CA ASN A 249 -30.29 -3.41 18.35
C ASN A 249 -29.16 -4.43 18.64
N VAL A 250 -29.48 -5.71 18.85
CA VAL A 250 -28.47 -6.78 18.95
C VAL A 250 -28.25 -7.32 17.54
N PRO A 251 -27.07 -7.14 16.92
CA PRO A 251 -26.83 -7.65 15.58
C PRO A 251 -26.96 -9.17 15.55
N ASP A 252 -27.67 -9.71 14.56
CA ASP A 252 -27.86 -11.17 14.32
C ASP A 252 -26.54 -11.96 14.25
N ASN A 253 -25.43 -11.25 13.98
CA ASN A 253 -24.08 -11.81 13.99
C ASN A 253 -23.31 -11.23 15.18
N GLY A 254 -23.42 -11.89 16.34
CA GLY A 254 -22.71 -11.55 17.58
C GLY A 254 -21.27 -11.10 17.33
N LEU A 255 -20.91 -9.92 17.87
CA LEU A 255 -19.59 -9.27 17.92
C LEU A 255 -18.77 -9.16 16.61
N SER A 256 -19.23 -9.74 15.50
CA SER A 256 -18.38 -10.02 14.34
C SER A 256 -18.15 -8.78 13.47
N HIS A 257 -18.93 -7.71 13.66
CA HIS A 257 -18.79 -6.44 12.94
C HIS A 257 -18.59 -5.20 13.85
N GLY A 258 -18.28 -5.41 15.13
CA GLY A 258 -17.61 -4.38 15.93
C GLY A 258 -18.45 -3.23 16.49
N GLU A 259 -19.64 -3.49 17.06
CA GLU A 259 -20.42 -2.41 17.71
C GLU A 259 -21.12 -2.82 19.02
N MET A 260 -20.65 -3.84 19.75
CA MET A 260 -21.17 -4.09 21.09
C MET A 260 -20.21 -3.52 22.15
N THR A 261 -20.62 -2.42 22.79
CA THR A 261 -19.88 -1.82 23.91
C THR A 261 -20.41 -2.32 25.26
N TYR A 262 -19.63 -2.14 26.33
CA TYR A 262 -20.09 -2.50 27.67
C TYR A 262 -21.34 -1.73 28.08
N GLU A 263 -21.45 -0.45 27.71
CA GLU A 263 -22.62 0.38 27.99
C GLU A 263 -23.89 -0.18 27.32
N LEU A 264 -23.76 -0.68 26.09
CA LEU A 264 -24.86 -1.33 25.39
C LEU A 264 -25.23 -2.65 26.06
N TYR A 265 -24.24 -3.48 26.42
CA TYR A 265 -24.47 -4.71 27.18
C TYR A 265 -25.20 -4.46 28.51
N GLU A 266 -24.76 -3.46 29.28
CA GLU A 266 -25.35 -3.07 30.56
C GLU A 266 -26.76 -2.52 30.39
N MET A 267 -27.02 -1.76 29.33
CA MET A 267 -28.36 -1.28 28.99
C MET A 267 -29.33 -2.43 28.67
N LEU A 268 -28.88 -3.41 27.87
CA LEU A 268 -29.66 -4.61 27.53
C LEU A 268 -29.96 -5.43 28.80
N TYR A 269 -28.94 -5.66 29.62
CA TYR A 269 -29.08 -6.36 30.89
C TYR A 269 -30.11 -5.69 31.82
N ASN A 270 -30.01 -4.38 32.01
CA ASN A 270 -30.92 -3.62 32.87
C ASN A 270 -32.36 -3.60 32.34
N ALA A 271 -32.54 -3.54 31.01
CA ALA A 271 -33.85 -3.60 30.37
C ALA A 271 -34.52 -4.97 30.60
N LEU A 272 -33.75 -6.06 30.53
CA LEU A 272 -34.23 -7.42 30.78
C LEU A 272 -34.50 -7.67 32.28
N LYS A 273 -33.66 -7.13 33.17
CA LYS A 273 -33.83 -7.26 34.63
C LYS A 273 -35.17 -6.69 35.12
N GLY A 274 -35.66 -5.63 34.47
CA GLY A 274 -36.92 -4.98 34.84
C GLY A 274 -38.21 -5.73 34.50
N GLY A 275 -38.17 -6.81 33.71
CA GLY A 275 -39.35 -7.41 33.05
C GLY A 275 -39.92 -8.75 33.59
N HIS A 276 -39.58 -9.16 34.82
CA HIS A 276 -39.63 -10.54 35.37
C HIS A 276 -40.59 -11.65 34.89
N PRO A 277 -40.08 -12.92 34.88
CA PRO A 277 -40.45 -13.87 35.93
C PRO A 277 -39.33 -14.72 36.61
N ASP A 278 -38.10 -14.80 36.11
CA ASP A 278 -37.02 -15.60 36.76
C ASP A 278 -35.91 -14.72 37.38
N SER A 279 -35.97 -14.52 38.70
CA SER A 279 -35.02 -13.71 39.49
C SER A 279 -33.65 -14.35 39.62
N GLU A 280 -33.61 -15.66 39.79
CA GLU A 280 -32.38 -16.39 40.07
C GLU A 280 -31.39 -16.40 38.89
N ALA A 281 -31.89 -16.47 37.64
CA ALA A 281 -31.05 -16.45 36.45
C ALA A 281 -30.38 -15.08 36.22
N MET A 282 -31.11 -13.99 36.51
CA MET A 282 -30.57 -12.63 36.37
C MET A 282 -29.67 -12.24 37.54
N GLU A 283 -29.94 -12.73 38.76
CA GLU A 283 -29.03 -12.58 39.91
C GLU A 283 -27.69 -13.30 39.68
N ALA A 284 -27.71 -14.48 39.05
CA ALA A 284 -26.48 -15.17 38.66
C ALA A 284 -25.67 -14.36 37.61
N GLU A 285 -26.34 -13.76 36.62
CA GLU A 285 -25.68 -12.90 35.64
C GLU A 285 -25.17 -11.58 36.25
N GLU A 286 -25.81 -11.05 37.29
CA GLU A 286 -25.35 -9.87 38.04
C GLU A 286 -23.96 -10.10 38.65
N ALA A 287 -23.73 -11.29 39.21
CA ALA A 287 -22.43 -11.68 39.77
C ALA A 287 -21.32 -11.74 38.70
N HIS A 288 -21.69 -11.90 37.42
CA HIS A 288 -20.76 -11.96 36.30
C HIS A 288 -20.47 -10.60 35.65
N LEU A 289 -21.24 -9.54 35.95
CA LEU A 289 -21.05 -8.20 35.39
C LEU A 289 -19.62 -7.65 35.53
N PRO A 290 -18.93 -7.77 36.68
CA PRO A 290 -17.55 -7.28 36.81
C PRO A 290 -16.59 -7.98 35.84
N TYR A 291 -16.79 -9.27 35.57
CA TYR A 291 -15.95 -10.05 34.66
C TYR A 291 -16.25 -9.71 33.19
N VAL A 292 -17.51 -9.47 32.86
CA VAL A 292 -17.92 -8.99 31.54
C VAL A 292 -17.33 -7.60 31.27
N LYS A 293 -17.45 -6.68 32.23
CA LYS A 293 -16.84 -5.35 32.16
C LYS A 293 -15.34 -5.41 31.93
N ALA A 294 -14.64 -6.23 32.72
CA ALA A 294 -13.20 -6.38 32.59
C ALA A 294 -12.80 -6.94 31.20
N SER A 295 -13.60 -7.84 30.62
CA SER A 295 -13.36 -8.41 29.30
C SER A 295 -13.59 -7.40 28.17
N PHE A 296 -14.64 -6.56 28.28
CA PHE A 296 -14.85 -5.44 27.37
C PHE A 296 -13.73 -4.38 27.46
N GLU A 297 -13.32 -4.00 28.68
CA GLU A 297 -12.23 -3.03 28.87
C GLU A 297 -10.89 -3.53 28.30
N ARG A 298 -10.62 -4.84 28.40
CA ARG A 298 -9.44 -5.47 27.76
C ARG A 298 -9.56 -5.47 26.24
N SER A 299 -10.73 -5.79 25.70
CA SER A 299 -11.00 -5.87 24.27
C SER A 299 -10.98 -4.51 23.58
N GLU A 300 -11.61 -3.49 24.17
CA GLU A 300 -11.76 -2.15 23.60
C GLU A 300 -10.43 -1.39 23.53
N ARG A 301 -9.59 -1.54 24.57
CA ARG A 301 -8.30 -0.84 24.67
C ARG A 301 -7.12 -1.66 24.13
N ASP A 302 -7.39 -2.83 23.55
CA ASP A 302 -6.38 -3.80 23.09
C ASP A 302 -5.26 -4.05 24.13
N ARG A 303 -5.61 -4.04 25.42
CA ARG A 303 -4.66 -4.09 26.55
C ARG A 303 -4.09 -5.48 26.82
N TYR A 304 -4.33 -6.44 25.93
CA TYR A 304 -3.80 -7.80 26.05
C TYR A 304 -2.27 -7.83 26.18
N HIS A 305 -1.58 -6.83 25.62
CA HIS A 305 -0.14 -6.68 25.71
C HIS A 305 0.39 -6.27 27.10
N GLU A 306 -0.47 -5.76 27.99
CA GLU A 306 -0.12 -5.35 29.35
C GLU A 306 -0.15 -6.53 30.35
N PHE A 307 -0.71 -7.68 29.95
CA PHE A 307 -0.81 -8.87 30.79
C PHE A 307 0.34 -9.83 30.47
N ASP A 308 1.23 -10.05 31.45
CA ASP A 308 2.19 -11.15 31.38
C ASP A 308 1.48 -12.46 31.76
N MET A 309 0.93 -13.11 30.75
CA MET A 309 0.17 -14.36 30.88
C MET A 309 1.05 -15.56 31.25
N THR A 310 2.38 -15.43 31.14
CA THR A 310 3.30 -16.58 31.23
C THR A 310 4.50 -16.35 32.17
N ASN A 311 4.57 -15.21 32.85
CA ASN A 311 5.76 -14.72 33.59
C ASN A 311 7.04 -14.64 32.73
N LYS A 312 6.90 -14.59 31.40
CA LYS A 312 8.03 -14.56 30.46
C LYS A 312 8.52 -13.13 30.18
N GLY A 313 7.76 -12.11 30.60
CA GLY A 313 8.15 -10.71 30.48
C GLY A 313 9.41 -10.39 31.30
N GLU A 314 9.52 -10.94 32.51
CA GLU A 314 10.71 -10.77 33.36
C GLU A 314 11.95 -11.48 32.76
N GLU A 315 11.76 -12.65 32.15
CA GLU A 315 12.81 -13.39 31.45
C GLU A 315 13.28 -12.65 30.19
N LEU A 316 12.35 -12.08 29.41
CA LEU A 316 12.67 -11.23 28.25
C LEU A 316 13.43 -9.97 28.65
N ASP A 317 13.01 -9.29 29.73
CA ASP A 317 13.72 -8.12 30.26
C ASP A 317 15.15 -8.47 30.70
N LYS A 318 15.35 -9.66 31.26
CA LYS A 318 16.68 -10.17 31.61
C LYS A 318 17.53 -10.41 30.36
N ILE A 319 16.98 -11.06 29.32
CA ILE A 319 17.66 -11.27 28.04
C ILE A 319 18.04 -9.94 27.38
N TYR A 320 17.14 -8.93 27.41
CA TYR A 320 17.44 -7.61 26.86
C TYR A 320 18.54 -6.88 27.64
N LYS A 321 18.55 -6.98 28.97
CA LYS A 321 19.61 -6.41 29.80
C LYS A 321 20.96 -7.10 29.56
N GLU A 322 20.97 -8.42 29.43
CA GLU A 322 22.18 -9.19 29.09
C GLU A 322 22.71 -8.78 27.71
N LYS A 323 21.83 -8.61 26.72
CA LYS A 323 22.18 -8.10 25.39
C LYS A 323 22.78 -6.69 25.43
N GLU A 324 22.18 -5.79 26.21
CA GLU A 324 22.68 -4.41 26.34
C GLU A 324 24.05 -4.38 27.04
N GLN A 325 24.24 -5.22 28.07
CA GLN A 325 25.52 -5.37 28.76
C GLN A 325 26.60 -5.97 27.85
N ALA A 326 26.27 -7.02 27.08
CA ALA A 326 27.17 -7.61 26.10
C ALA A 326 27.59 -6.58 25.04
N ARG A 327 26.64 -5.78 24.54
CA ARG A 327 26.91 -4.69 23.59
C ARG A 327 27.84 -3.63 24.20
N LYS A 328 27.60 -3.17 25.44
CA LYS A 328 28.45 -2.18 26.10
C LYS A 328 29.85 -2.72 26.38
N ALA A 329 29.96 -3.98 26.82
CA ALA A 329 31.24 -4.64 27.03
C ALA A 329 32.02 -4.76 25.70
N PHE A 330 31.32 -5.04 24.61
CA PHE A 330 31.87 -5.06 23.27
C PHE A 330 32.35 -3.67 22.80
N GLU A 331 31.54 -2.63 22.96
CA GLU A 331 31.90 -1.25 22.61
C GLU A 331 33.16 -0.80 23.38
N LEU A 332 33.28 -1.18 24.66
CA LEU A 332 34.46 -0.92 25.50
C LEU A 332 35.70 -1.71 25.03
N LYS A 333 35.57 -3.00 24.71
CA LYS A 333 36.67 -3.81 24.16
C LYS A 333 37.15 -3.27 22.81
N MET A 334 36.23 -2.84 21.95
CA MET A 334 36.55 -2.23 20.65
C MET A 334 37.19 -0.85 20.79
N ALA A 335 36.74 -0.03 21.75
CA ALA A 335 37.36 1.27 22.03
C ALA A 335 38.82 1.09 22.46
N GLY A 336 39.11 0.10 23.32
CA GLY A 336 40.47 -0.22 23.75
C GLY A 336 41.38 -0.75 22.64
N TRP A 337 40.83 -1.40 21.61
CA TRP A 337 41.60 -1.86 20.44
C TRP A 337 41.83 -0.78 19.39
N ASN A 338 40.92 0.20 19.25
CA ASN A 338 41.10 1.33 18.33
C ASN A 338 42.12 2.37 18.81
N ASP A 339 42.42 2.43 20.10
CA ASP A 339 43.41 3.37 20.66
C ASP A 339 44.87 2.92 20.43
N GLY A 340 45.11 1.65 20.06
CA GLY A 340 46.46 1.09 19.88
C GLY A 340 46.95 0.97 18.43
N SER A 341 46.06 0.87 17.44
CA SER A 341 46.44 0.74 16.03
C SER A 341 46.09 2.00 15.24
N ASN A 342 47.03 2.95 15.25
CA ASN A 342 47.21 4.03 14.28
C ASN A 342 45.94 4.71 13.71
N ILE A 343 45.52 5.80 14.36
CA ILE A 343 44.73 6.86 13.71
C ILE A 343 45.44 7.44 12.45
N LYS A 344 46.75 7.18 12.29
CA LYS A 344 47.52 7.45 11.06
C LYS A 344 47.08 6.58 9.87
N ASP A 345 46.65 5.34 10.11
CA ASP A 345 46.31 4.38 9.04
C ASP A 345 44.93 4.63 8.45
N LYS A 346 44.00 5.24 9.22
CA LYS A 346 42.69 5.64 8.70
C LYS A 346 42.80 6.79 7.68
N LYS A 347 43.65 7.79 7.96
CA LYS A 347 43.90 8.89 7.03
C LYS A 347 44.69 8.44 5.79
N SER A 348 45.58 7.45 5.91
CA SER A 348 46.27 6.87 4.75
C SER A 348 45.35 5.96 3.94
N PHE A 349 44.42 5.24 4.58
CA PHE A 349 43.39 4.45 3.88
C PHE A 349 42.44 5.36 3.11
N ASP A 350 41.91 6.42 3.71
CA ASP A 350 41.01 7.35 3.00
C ASP A 350 41.71 8.03 1.81
N HIS A 351 42.99 8.40 1.97
CA HIS A 351 43.79 9.00 0.88
C HIS A 351 44.13 7.97 -0.22
N SER A 352 44.44 6.72 0.16
CA SER A 352 44.71 5.64 -0.78
C SER A 352 43.44 5.23 -1.53
N LEU A 353 42.31 5.13 -0.83
CA LEU A 353 41.00 4.82 -1.39
C LEU A 353 40.57 5.92 -2.37
N MET A 354 40.75 7.20 -2.03
CA MET A 354 40.50 8.32 -2.95
C MET A 354 41.42 8.27 -4.18
N SER A 355 42.68 7.85 -4.01
CA SER A 355 43.59 7.63 -5.13
C SER A 355 43.14 6.44 -6.00
N SER A 356 42.65 5.35 -5.43
CA SER A 356 42.14 4.19 -6.17
C SER A 356 40.79 4.45 -6.85
N LEU A 357 39.93 5.28 -6.23
CA LEU A 357 38.68 5.76 -6.82
C LEU A 357 38.94 6.66 -8.05
N SER A 358 40.08 7.33 -8.12
CA SER A 358 40.47 8.07 -9.34
C SER A 358 40.81 7.18 -10.53
N ALA A 359 40.97 5.86 -10.32
CA ALA A 359 41.09 4.85 -11.37
C ALA A 359 39.73 4.30 -11.87
N LEU A 360 38.60 4.84 -11.39
CA LEU A 360 37.29 4.56 -11.98
C LEU A 360 37.29 4.90 -13.48
N PRO A 361 36.56 4.15 -14.31
CA PRO A 361 36.41 4.48 -15.72
C PRO A 361 35.95 5.93 -15.91
N ALA A 362 36.47 6.63 -16.92
CA ALA A 362 36.17 8.04 -17.16
C ALA A 362 34.65 8.34 -17.22
N HIS A 363 33.85 7.40 -17.75
CA HIS A 363 32.39 7.48 -17.80
C HIS A 363 31.68 7.44 -16.43
N CYS A 364 32.36 7.06 -15.35
CA CYS A 364 31.82 7.13 -13.99
C CYS A 364 32.28 8.39 -13.23
N LEU A 365 33.36 9.06 -13.68
CA LEU A 365 33.93 10.24 -13.01
C LEU A 365 33.51 11.58 -13.65
N SER A 366 33.31 11.64 -14.96
CA SER A 366 33.08 12.91 -15.69
C SER A 366 31.71 13.05 -16.37
N GLU A 367 30.84 12.03 -16.33
CA GLU A 367 29.71 11.91 -17.26
C GLU A 367 28.31 12.15 -16.65
N THR A 368 28.21 12.73 -15.45
CA THR A 368 26.90 13.12 -14.89
C THR A 368 26.14 14.10 -15.78
N SER A 369 26.85 15.00 -16.49
CA SER A 369 26.25 15.99 -17.40
C SER A 369 25.74 15.36 -18.70
N HIS A 370 26.48 14.44 -19.31
CA HIS A 370 26.10 13.75 -20.54
C HIS A 370 24.90 12.81 -20.30
N TYR A 371 24.93 12.05 -19.21
CA TYR A 371 23.79 11.25 -18.77
C TYR A 371 22.56 12.11 -18.48
N ALA A 372 22.72 13.21 -17.74
CA ALA A 372 21.63 14.15 -17.49
C ALA A 372 21.06 14.68 -18.81
N SER A 373 21.91 15.06 -19.76
CA SER A 373 21.45 15.51 -21.08
C SER A 373 20.74 14.43 -21.88
N MET A 374 21.16 13.16 -21.82
CA MET A 374 20.47 12.05 -22.46
C MET A 374 19.12 11.74 -21.81
N LYS A 375 19.05 11.78 -20.48
CA LYS A 375 17.80 11.60 -19.74
C LYS A 375 16.82 12.73 -20.05
N TRP A 376 17.26 13.99 -19.99
CA TRP A 376 16.46 15.15 -20.37
C TRP A 376 16.06 15.11 -21.85
N GLY A 377 16.97 14.69 -22.73
CA GLY A 377 16.71 14.49 -24.15
C GLY A 377 15.65 13.42 -24.41
N GLY A 378 15.71 12.29 -23.70
CA GLY A 378 14.71 11.23 -23.76
C GLY A 378 13.34 11.69 -23.26
N TRP A 379 13.28 12.42 -22.14
CA TRP A 379 12.03 13.02 -21.66
C TRP A 379 11.46 14.06 -22.62
N ALA A 380 12.31 14.91 -23.19
CA ALA A 380 11.91 15.90 -24.18
C ALA A 380 11.35 15.23 -25.45
N LEU A 381 11.99 14.16 -25.91
CA LEU A 381 11.53 13.34 -27.04
C LEU A 381 10.19 12.65 -26.73
N MET A 382 10.03 12.10 -25.54
CA MET A 382 8.75 11.49 -25.13
C MET A 382 7.62 12.52 -25.11
N LEU A 383 7.89 13.71 -24.54
CA LEU A 383 6.92 14.81 -24.53
C LEU A 383 6.59 15.26 -25.95
N SER A 384 7.58 15.38 -26.84
CA SER A 384 7.34 15.71 -28.24
C SER A 384 6.52 14.64 -28.94
N GLN A 385 6.71 13.36 -28.61
CA GLN A 385 5.94 12.26 -29.19
C GLN A 385 4.46 12.33 -28.81
N VAL A 386 4.16 12.57 -27.54
CA VAL A 386 2.78 12.71 -27.04
C VAL A 386 2.11 13.94 -27.66
N MET A 387 2.82 15.08 -27.70
CA MET A 387 2.29 16.30 -28.31
C MET A 387 2.04 16.12 -29.81
N ALA A 388 2.95 15.46 -30.53
CA ALA A 388 2.77 15.20 -31.96
C ALA A 388 1.59 14.24 -32.23
N ALA A 389 1.41 13.20 -31.40
CA ALA A 389 0.27 12.31 -31.50
C ALA A 389 -1.06 13.04 -31.23
N TYR A 390 -1.10 13.90 -30.21
CA TYR A 390 -2.27 14.72 -29.89
C TYR A 390 -2.63 15.68 -31.03
N VAL A 391 -1.65 16.40 -31.57
CA VAL A 391 -1.85 17.32 -32.70
C VAL A 391 -2.31 16.57 -33.94
N ALA A 392 -1.72 15.40 -34.23
CA ALA A 392 -2.13 14.58 -35.38
C ALA A 392 -3.56 14.03 -35.22
N ALA A 393 -3.93 13.56 -34.03
CA ALA A 393 -5.28 13.11 -33.72
C ALA A 393 -6.31 14.25 -33.84
N THR A 394 -5.98 15.42 -33.31
CA THR A 394 -6.82 16.61 -33.42
C THR A 394 -6.99 17.03 -34.89
N ASN A 395 -5.91 17.01 -35.67
CA ASN A 395 -5.96 17.32 -37.10
C ASN A 395 -6.84 16.32 -37.86
N LEU A 396 -6.78 15.02 -37.52
CA LEU A 396 -7.61 13.98 -38.13
C LEU A 396 -9.12 14.18 -37.81
N VAL A 397 -9.45 14.63 -36.61
CA VAL A 397 -10.84 14.90 -36.17
C VAL A 397 -11.39 16.21 -36.75
N VAL A 398 -10.56 17.25 -36.88
CA VAL A 398 -10.96 18.56 -37.42
C VAL A 398 -11.03 18.54 -38.95
N ASN A 399 -10.22 17.70 -39.59
CA ASN A 399 -10.21 17.49 -41.04
C ASN A 399 -10.64 16.05 -41.40
N PRO A 400 -11.85 15.61 -41.00
CA PRO A 400 -12.36 14.36 -41.52
C PRO A 400 -12.51 14.56 -43.03
N LYS A 401 -11.93 13.66 -43.83
CA LYS A 401 -12.14 13.68 -45.27
C LYS A 401 -13.64 13.82 -45.54
N ARG A 402 -14.02 14.83 -46.32
CA ARG A 402 -15.27 14.80 -47.07
C ARG A 402 -15.10 13.70 -48.10
N ASP A 403 -15.56 12.50 -47.75
CA ASP A 403 -15.83 11.46 -48.75
C ASP A 403 -16.90 11.95 -49.73
#